data_AF-A0A7K1S9N7-F1
#
_entry.id   AF-A0A7K1S9N7-F1
#
_cell.length_a   1.000
_cell.length_b   1.000
_cell.length_c   1.000
_cell.angle_alpha   90.00
_cell.angle_beta   90.00
_cell.angle_gamma   90.00
#
_symmetry.space_group_name_H-M   'P 1'
#
loop_
_entity.id
_entity.type
_entity.pdbx_description
1 polymer ?
#
loop_
_entity_poly.entity_id
_entity_poly.type
_entity_poly.pdbx_seq_one_letter_code
_entity_poly.pdbx_strand_id
1 'polypeptide(L)'
;MFFLNPDPAQIANIKAMQKARLAQLNELTSWNAEDFDAAYSCYLIWYPEKNEWAATGEGLTELVTNPRVPQTKLELIAKAFRKLLRNRAYTWNREN
;
A
#
# COMPACT_ATOMS: atom_id res chain seq x y z
N MET A 1 -14.04 2.07 -0.22
CA MET A 1 -14.44 1.96 -1.65
C MET A 1 -13.39 2.73 -2.45
N PHE A 2 -12.58 2.08 -3.28
CA PHE A 2 -11.61 2.76 -4.14
C PHE A 2 -12.31 3.24 -5.40
N PHE A 3 -12.13 4.51 -5.75
CA PHE A 3 -12.67 5.07 -6.99
C PHE A 3 -11.87 4.55 -8.19
N LEU A 4 -12.56 4.19 -9.27
CA LEU A 4 -11.96 3.95 -10.58
C LEU A 4 -11.78 5.33 -11.26
N ASN A 5 -10.54 5.67 -11.61
CA ASN A 5 -10.16 6.96 -12.20
C ASN A 5 -10.46 8.20 -11.33
N PRO A 6 -9.89 8.31 -10.11
CA PRO A 6 -10.07 9.46 -9.26
C PRO A 6 -9.42 10.71 -9.85
N ASP A 7 -10.10 11.85 -9.73
CA ASP A 7 -9.50 13.14 -10.06
C ASP A 7 -8.45 13.57 -9.02
N PRO A 8 -7.60 14.58 -9.32
CA PRO A 8 -6.56 15.02 -8.39
C PRO A 8 -7.06 15.46 -7.00
N ALA A 9 -8.26 16.05 -6.92
CA ALA A 9 -8.83 16.49 -5.64
C ALA A 9 -9.32 15.28 -4.82
N GLN A 10 -9.90 14.27 -5.48
CA GLN A 10 -10.26 13.00 -4.85
C GLN A 10 -9.01 12.27 -4.34
N ILE A 11 -7.92 12.23 -5.12
CA ILE A 11 -6.64 11.66 -4.68
C ILE A 11 -6.12 12.38 -3.44
N ALA A 12 -6.16 13.72 -3.41
CA ALA A 12 -5.72 14.51 -2.27
C ALA A 12 -6.56 14.21 -1.02
N ASN A 13 -7.89 14.13 -1.15
CA ASN A 13 -8.79 13.78 -0.06
C ASN A 13 -8.54 12.36 0.48
N ILE A 14 -8.36 11.39 -0.41
CA ILE A 14 -8.03 10.01 -0.03
C ILE A 14 -6.71 9.98 0.74
N LYS A 15 -5.67 10.68 0.27
CA LYS A 15 -4.39 10.78 0.98
C LYS A 15 -4.54 11.38 2.38
N ALA A 16 -5.37 12.41 2.53
CA ALA A 16 -5.66 13.01 3.83
C ALA A 16 -6.33 12.01 4.78
N MET A 17 -7.32 11.25 4.28
CA MET A 17 -7.99 10.20 5.05
C MET A 17 -7.05 9.05 5.42
N GLN A 18 -6.22 8.60 4.48
CA GLN A 18 -5.19 7.57 4.71
C GLN A 18 -4.22 8.00 5.82
N LYS A 19 -3.75 9.26 5.79
CA LYS A 19 -2.86 9.82 6.82
C LYS A 19 -3.53 9.84 8.20
N ALA A 20 -4.77 10.32 8.28
CA ALA A 20 -5.51 10.36 9.54
C ALA A 20 -5.76 8.96 10.10
N ARG A 21 -6.12 8.00 9.24
CA ARG A 21 -6.35 6.60 9.66
C ARG A 21 -5.06 5.92 10.11
N LEU A 22 -3.95 6.15 9.42
CA LEU A 22 -2.66 5.59 9.80
C LEU A 22 -2.19 6.13 11.15
N ALA A 23 -2.43 7.41 11.46
CA ALA A 23 -2.15 7.98 12.77
C ALA A 23 -2.92 7.24 13.89
N GLN A 24 -4.22 7.00 13.71
CA GLN A 24 -5.04 6.22 14.64
C GLN A 24 -4.50 4.79 14.83
N LEU A 25 -4.10 4.12 13.74
CA LEU A 25 -3.56 2.77 13.80
C LEU A 25 -2.20 2.70 14.50
N ASN A 26 -1.39 3.76 14.41
CA ASN A 26 -0.08 3.83 15.06
C ASN A 26 -0.16 4.01 16.59
N GLU A 27 -1.30 4.47 17.10
CA GLU A 27 -1.59 4.52 18.54
C GLU A 27 -1.86 3.13 19.13
N LEU A 28 -2.18 2.13 18.30
CA LEU A 28 -2.41 0.76 18.74
C LEU A 28 -1.08 0.06 19.07
N THR A 29 -1.07 -0.72 20.15
CA THR A 29 0.11 -1.51 20.56
C THR A 29 0.34 -2.72 19.66
N SER A 30 -0.72 -3.27 19.08
CA SER A 30 -0.70 -4.44 18.19
C SER A 30 -1.80 -4.31 17.14
N TRP A 31 -1.58 -4.84 15.94
CA TRP A 31 -2.62 -4.91 14.91
C TRP A 31 -3.21 -6.30 14.83
N ASN A 32 -4.53 -6.39 14.70
CA ASN A 32 -5.18 -7.61 14.23
C ASN A 32 -5.20 -7.66 12.68
N ALA A 33 -5.89 -8.64 12.10
CA ALA A 33 -5.97 -8.78 10.64
C ALA A 33 -6.66 -7.59 9.96
N GLU A 34 -7.69 -7.01 10.57
CA GLU A 34 -8.45 -5.87 10.05
C GLU A 34 -7.66 -4.56 10.17
N ASP A 35 -6.97 -4.36 11.30
CA ASP A 35 -6.07 -3.22 11.50
C ASP A 35 -4.95 -3.22 10.46
N PHE A 36 -4.39 -4.41 10.18
CA PHE A 36 -3.43 -4.58 9.11
C PHE A 36 -4.03 -4.25 7.74
N ASP A 37 -5.21 -4.77 7.40
CA ASP A 37 -5.82 -4.51 6.09
C ASP A 37 -6.15 -3.02 5.89
N ALA A 38 -6.53 -2.34 6.98
CA ALA A 38 -6.69 -0.88 7.01
C ALA A 38 -5.35 -0.15 6.84
N ALA A 39 -4.30 -0.56 7.55
CA ALA A 39 -2.96 0.02 7.42
C ALA A 39 -2.42 -0.18 5.99
N TYR A 40 -2.53 -1.39 5.44
CA TYR A 40 -2.13 -1.73 4.08
C TYR A 40 -2.81 -0.82 3.05
N SER A 41 -4.12 -0.60 3.21
CA SER A 41 -4.89 0.32 2.38
C SER A 41 -4.42 1.78 2.48
N CYS A 42 -3.85 2.19 3.61
CA CYS A 42 -3.28 3.52 3.80
C CYS A 42 -1.95 3.72 3.04
N TYR A 43 -1.23 2.64 2.73
CA TYR A 43 0.01 2.67 1.95
C TYR A 43 -0.19 2.54 0.43
N LEU A 44 -1.44 2.38 -0.03
CA LEU A 44 -1.73 2.34 -1.46
C LEU A 44 -1.71 3.74 -2.06
N ILE A 45 -1.06 3.86 -3.22
CA ILE A 45 -1.08 5.07 -4.03
C ILE A 45 -1.75 4.79 -5.38
N TRP A 46 -2.31 5.83 -5.98
CA TRP A 46 -2.91 5.76 -7.31
C TRP A 46 -1.82 5.82 -8.39
N TYR A 47 -1.82 4.83 -9.27
CA TYR A 47 -0.97 4.75 -10.46
C TYR A 47 -1.83 5.05 -11.71
N PRO A 48 -1.84 6.31 -12.21
CA PRO A 48 -2.73 6.70 -13.30
C PRO A 48 -2.46 5.93 -14.59
N GLU A 49 -1.20 5.55 -14.85
CA GLU A 49 -0.79 4.82 -16.05
C GLU A 49 -1.31 3.39 -16.11
N LYS A 50 -1.71 2.83 -14.96
CA LYS A 50 -2.30 1.49 -14.84
C LYS A 50 -3.76 1.53 -14.41
N ASN A 51 -4.29 2.71 -14.11
CA ASN A 51 -5.62 2.91 -13.55
C ASN A 51 -5.86 1.99 -12.32
N GLU A 52 -4.85 1.84 -11.45
CA GLU A 52 -4.90 0.96 -10.28
C GLU A 52 -4.33 1.63 -9.01
N TRP A 53 -4.84 1.22 -7.84
CA TRP A 53 -4.21 1.49 -6.55
C TRP A 53 -3.21 0.38 -6.22
N ALA A 54 -1.97 0.73 -5.92
CA ALA A 54 -0.95 -0.24 -5.55
C ALA A 54 0.00 0.30 -4.48
N ALA A 55 0.62 -0.60 -3.73
CA ALA A 55 1.61 -0.25 -2.71
C ALA A 55 2.95 0.11 -3.36
N THR A 56 3.66 1.07 -2.78
CA THR A 56 5.03 1.41 -3.16
C THR A 56 6.03 0.48 -2.49
N GLY A 57 7.27 0.42 -3.00
CA GLY A 57 8.34 -0.33 -2.33
C GLY A 57 8.63 0.20 -0.91
N GLU A 58 8.56 1.51 -0.72
CA GLU A 58 8.71 2.16 0.58
C GLU A 58 7.60 1.74 1.56
N GLY A 59 6.33 1.84 1.15
CA GLY A 59 5.21 1.44 2.00
C GLY A 59 5.22 -0.05 2.37
N LEU A 60 5.62 -0.92 1.44
CA LEU A 60 5.81 -2.35 1.74
C LEU A 60 6.97 -2.60 2.71
N THR A 61 8.04 -1.79 2.65
CA THR A 61 9.18 -1.87 3.57
C THR A 61 8.80 -1.42 4.97
N GLU A 62 8.02 -0.34 5.09
CA GLU A 62 7.47 0.09 6.38
C GLU A 62 6.58 -1.00 7.00
N LEU A 63 5.71 -1.62 6.20
CA LEU A 63 4.84 -2.70 6.69
C LEU A 63 5.63 -3.92 7.16
N VAL A 64 6.64 -4.39 6.40
CA VAL A 64 7.38 -5.61 6.80
C VAL A 64 8.24 -5.40 8.04
N THR A 65 8.67 -4.16 8.30
CA THR A 65 9.51 -3.81 9.46
C THR A 65 8.69 -3.35 10.67
N ASN A 66 7.37 -3.15 10.53
CA ASN A 66 6.52 -2.71 11.62
C ASN A 66 6.20 -3.87 12.57
N PRO A 67 6.60 -3.80 13.85
CA PRO A 67 6.43 -4.91 14.80
C PRO A 67 4.96 -5.22 15.13
N ARG A 68 4.03 -4.33 14.74
CA ARG A 68 2.60 -4.53 14.95
C ARG A 68 1.98 -5.47 13.92
N VAL A 69 2.65 -5.71 12.79
CA VAL A 69 2.10 -6.51 11.69
C VAL A 69 1.97 -7.98 12.09
N PRO A 70 0.78 -8.59 11.95
CA PRO A 70 0.60 -10.00 12.21
C PRO A 70 1.48 -10.86 11.31
N GLN A 71 2.13 -11.88 11.89
CA GLN A 71 2.94 -12.86 11.15
C GLN A 71 2.17 -13.48 9.97
N THR A 72 0.86 -13.71 10.13
CA THR A 72 -0.03 -14.28 9.12
C THR A 72 -0.18 -13.42 7.86
N LYS A 73 0.20 -12.14 7.91
CA LYS A 73 0.11 -11.19 6.79
C LYS A 73 1.45 -10.96 6.07
N LEU A 74 2.57 -11.47 6.60
CA LEU A 74 3.89 -11.30 5.97
C LEU A 74 3.96 -11.91 4.55
N GLU A 75 3.29 -13.05 4.33
CA GLU A 75 3.24 -13.67 2.98
C GLU A 75 2.52 -12.77 1.96
N LEU A 76 1.51 -12.01 2.40
CA LEU A 76 0.82 -11.04 1.56
C LEU A 76 1.77 -9.90 1.17
N ILE A 77 2.55 -9.37 2.13
CA ILE A 77 3.56 -8.34 1.87
C ILE A 77 4.63 -8.88 0.91
N ALA A 78 5.13 -10.09 1.12
CA ALA A 78 6.10 -10.74 0.25
C ALA A 78 5.56 -10.96 -1.18
N LYS A 79 4.29 -11.32 -1.33
CA LYS A 79 3.62 -11.41 -2.64
C LYS A 79 3.53 -10.05 -3.33
N ALA A 80 3.22 -8.98 -2.58
CA ALA A 80 3.18 -7.62 -3.10
C ALA A 80 4.57 -7.14 -3.58
N PHE A 81 5.63 -7.39 -2.80
CA PHE A 81 7.02 -7.12 -3.21
C PHE A 81 7.38 -7.85 -4.51
N ARG A 82 7.05 -9.14 -4.63
CA ARG A 82 7.28 -9.91 -5.86
C ARG A 82 6.52 -9.34 -7.06
N LYS A 83 5.27 -8.88 -6.88
CA LYS A 83 4.51 -8.19 -7.96
C LYS A 83 5.24 -6.90 -8.39
N LEU A 84 5.70 -6.10 -7.43
CA LEU A 84 6.40 -4.84 -7.70
C LEU A 84 7.72 -5.06 -8.45
N LEU A 85 8.53 -6.05 -8.04
CA LEU A 85 9.79 -6.40 -8.70
C LEU A 85 9.58 -6.91 -10.12
N ARG A 86 8.58 -7.79 -10.35
CA ARG A 86 8.26 -8.28 -11.70
C ARG A 86 7.81 -7.16 -12.64
N ASN A 87 7.00 -6.23 -12.14
CA ASN A 87 6.56 -5.08 -12.92
C ASN A 87 7.74 -4.16 -13.32
N ARG A 88 8.75 -4.01 -12.44
CA ARG A 88 9.98 -3.26 -12.73
C ARG A 88 10.90 -3.96 -13.74
N ALA A 89 11.03 -5.28 -13.64
CA ALA A 89 11.80 -6.07 -14.59
C ALA A 89 11.20 -5.99 -16.01
N TYR A 90 9.87 -5.97 -16.11
CA TYR A 90 9.17 -5.82 -17.38
C TYR A 90 9.39 -4.46 -18.05
N THR A 91 9.45 -3.37 -17.28
CA THR A 91 9.74 -2.03 -17.84
C THR A 91 11.17 -1.91 -18.37
N TRP A 92 12.17 -2.52 -17.70
CA TRP A 92 13.56 -2.47 -18.15
C TRP A 92 13.80 -3.24 -19.47
N ASN A 93 13.13 -4.38 -19.66
CA ASN A 93 13.22 -5.18 -20.90
C ASN A 93 12.47 -4.56 -22.11
N ARG A 94 11.71 -3.47 -21.92
CA ARG A 94 10.94 -2.82 -22.99
C ARG A 94 11.64 -1.59 -23.56
N GLU A 95 12.64 -1.08 -22.84
CA GLU A 95 13.42 0.11 -23.16
C GLU A 95 14.86 -0.21 -23.61
N ASN A 96 15.26 -1.48 -23.59
CA ASN A 96 16.52 -2.03 -24.11
C ASN A 96 16.24 -3.07 -25.20
#